data_AF-A0A812NJV4-F1
#
_entry.id   AF-A0A812NJV4-F1
#
_cell.length_a   1.000
_cell.length_b   1.000
_cell.length_c   1.000
_cell.angle_alpha   90.00
_cell.angle_beta   90.00
_cell.angle_gamma   90.00
#
_symmetry.space_group_name_H-M   'P 1'
#
loop_
_entity.id
_entity.type
_entity.pdbx_description
1 polymer ?
#
loop_
_entity_poly.entity_id
_entity_poly.type
_entity_poly.pdbx_seq_one_letter_code
_entity_poly.pdbx_strand_id
1 'polypeptide(L)'
;MVQAYCEAIEDLCNGEAAAFRWSLTLITKILTRVILEGSTVVMKAINTNQELAVRQAVAVAPRGKRAMRVLSVSVGTQTISPLYWAIDSGRLSCAKAIIEDLLTIRADRDVYYYGCEALFTRHPEIVQKMCMSAPSLLIALLDGLVWRSRLTKDGSRRVNLYIKHLVQDSAGVFSPTLQWLVRYKDPKIMSHLVVALTTDLIWSRFAAFQFLRNKFWFVITLGVFFVSQSILKEQTGVEESFEANVARFVLRMWLYLASLCGLCSFVRDVASEIYRGKVMRISIVAIPKSFTDVKQVGRLALTWVLILMLFFEPILRCSSKWTDSHSQYLLFTTRCGVEEEIRMYSIFSAIGMVLFWLLLTDCTVFSMRLSAFLLVCGWVVVEVGLFLLALTFLILTFSTALSSLQHNLVEFDGAMTWVSALTQMAFGMFPASDFDATKKDLPIFICLTLFTALATVFLMNLLIAQLAESYSSMFADMTGFARLNRAGVVVSVLAEARPARFAKFLRTLNLEDRLEFNEGDLGPAGGIQIHEPANEHTVTEDSILRYGGPTAPSVPWPEDDRKVEESVEEKLQHVENRLASMEKLLTKMAKSKGTGDSPSKAPSTCSDISQ
;
A
#
# COMPACT_ATOMS: atom_id res chain seq x y z
N MET A 1 12.54 -8.06 36.98
CA MET A 1 12.96 -6.64 37.11
C MET A 1 13.00 -6.19 38.56
N VAL A 2 11.90 -6.25 39.31
CA VAL A 2 11.90 -5.92 40.76
C VAL A 2 12.91 -6.78 41.56
N GLN A 3 12.95 -8.09 41.30
CA GLN A 3 13.85 -9.01 41.99
C GLN A 3 15.34 -8.75 41.70
N ALA A 4 15.69 -8.46 40.44
CA ALA A 4 17.04 -8.07 40.04
C ALA A 4 17.45 -6.68 40.58
N TYR A 5 16.49 -5.77 40.75
CA TYR A 5 16.72 -4.46 41.37
C TYR A 5 16.96 -4.60 42.89
N CYS A 6 16.28 -5.55 43.54
CA CYS A 6 16.53 -5.89 44.93
C CYS A 6 17.93 -6.51 45.14
N GLU A 7 18.37 -7.41 44.25
CA GLU A 7 19.72 -8.01 44.30
C GLU A 7 20.82 -6.97 44.10
N ALA A 8 20.65 -6.04 43.16
CA ALA A 8 21.63 -4.96 42.93
C ALA A 8 21.75 -3.97 44.11
N ILE A 9 20.65 -3.74 44.84
CA ILE A 9 20.68 -2.92 46.07
C ILE A 9 21.31 -3.69 47.23
N GLU A 10 21.17 -5.02 47.26
CA GLU A 10 21.82 -5.90 48.25
C GLU A 10 23.35 -5.80 48.17
N ASP A 11 23.91 -5.74 46.96
CA ASP A 11 25.35 -5.55 46.74
C ASP A 11 25.86 -4.15 47.13
N LEU A 12 24.99 -3.13 47.14
CA LEU A 12 25.35 -1.75 47.45
C LEU A 12 25.25 -1.38 48.94
N CYS A 13 24.48 -2.14 49.73
CA CYS A 13 24.16 -1.80 51.13
C CYS A 13 24.63 -2.87 52.12
N ASN A 14 25.93 -2.87 52.44
CA ASN A 14 26.52 -3.71 53.48
C ASN A 14 26.07 -3.26 54.89
N GLY A 15 24.95 -3.81 55.38
CA GLY A 15 24.58 -3.80 56.80
C GLY A 15 23.21 -3.20 57.17
N GLU A 16 22.69 -2.26 56.37
CA GLU A 16 21.34 -1.66 56.59
C GLU A 16 20.24 -2.30 55.72
N ALA A 17 20.57 -3.37 54.99
CA ALA A 17 19.73 -4.02 54.00
C ALA A 17 18.40 -4.58 54.54
N ALA A 18 18.32 -4.94 55.82
CA ALA A 18 17.12 -5.58 56.38
C ALA A 18 15.90 -4.63 56.44
N ALA A 19 16.12 -3.36 56.83
CA ALA A 19 15.05 -2.36 56.88
C ALA A 19 14.58 -1.99 55.46
N PHE A 20 15.52 -1.81 54.54
CA PHE A 20 15.24 -1.54 53.13
C PHE A 20 14.48 -2.69 52.44
N ARG A 21 14.86 -3.94 52.73
CA ARG A 21 14.19 -5.14 52.22
C ARG A 21 12.76 -5.24 52.69
N TRP A 22 12.48 -4.92 53.96
CA TRP A 22 11.12 -4.91 54.48
C TRP A 22 10.28 -3.81 53.80
N SER A 23 10.80 -2.59 53.67
CA SER A 23 10.09 -1.50 52.98
C SER A 23 9.85 -1.79 51.50
N LEU A 24 10.83 -2.35 50.78
CA LEU A 24 10.65 -2.73 49.37
C LEU A 24 9.64 -3.87 49.22
N THR A 25 9.65 -4.86 50.12
CA THR A 25 8.67 -5.95 50.12
C THR A 25 7.26 -5.41 50.40
N LEU A 26 7.12 -4.47 51.33
CA LEU A 26 5.86 -3.83 51.65
C LEU A 26 5.34 -2.98 50.47
N ILE A 27 6.20 -2.15 49.88
CA ILE A 27 5.89 -1.34 48.69
C ILE A 27 5.48 -2.25 47.53
N THR A 28 6.20 -3.35 47.30
CA THR A 28 5.87 -4.32 46.27
C THR A 28 4.53 -4.99 46.53
N LYS A 29 4.24 -5.41 47.77
CA LYS A 29 2.93 -5.99 48.15
C LYS A 29 1.80 -4.98 47.99
N ILE A 30 1.99 -3.72 48.39
CA ILE A 30 1.00 -2.65 48.24
C ILE A 30 0.78 -2.37 46.75
N LEU A 31 1.83 -2.21 45.95
CA LEU A 31 1.72 -2.02 44.50
C LEU A 31 1.02 -3.19 43.82
N THR A 32 1.40 -4.43 44.15
CA THR A 32 0.78 -5.64 43.58
C THR A 32 -0.70 -5.72 43.98
N ARG A 33 -1.03 -5.38 45.23
CA ARG A 33 -2.41 -5.33 45.71
C ARG A 33 -3.22 -4.23 45.02
N VAL A 34 -2.68 -3.02 44.91
CA VAL A 34 -3.31 -1.90 44.21
C VAL A 34 -3.50 -2.23 42.72
N ILE A 35 -2.54 -2.91 42.09
CA ILE A 35 -2.67 -3.38 40.71
C ILE A 35 -3.74 -4.48 40.63
N LEU A 36 -3.76 -5.47 41.53
CA LEU A 36 -4.71 -6.59 41.47
C LEU A 36 -6.13 -6.21 41.88
N GLU A 37 -6.30 -5.29 42.82
CA GLU A 37 -7.60 -4.81 43.29
C GLU A 37 -8.12 -3.65 42.43
N GLY A 38 -7.22 -2.87 41.82
CA GLY A 38 -7.57 -1.78 40.89
C GLY A 38 -7.72 -2.21 39.42
N SER A 39 -7.22 -3.39 39.04
CA SER A 39 -7.38 -3.93 37.68
C SER A 39 -8.71 -4.66 37.51
N THR A 40 -9.48 -4.26 36.49
CA THR A 40 -10.70 -5.00 36.13
C THR A 40 -10.36 -6.38 35.55
N VAL A 41 -11.33 -7.28 35.47
CA VAL A 41 -11.13 -8.63 34.91
C VAL A 41 -10.56 -8.57 33.48
N VAL A 42 -11.03 -7.60 32.69
CA VAL A 42 -10.53 -7.32 31.33
C VAL A 42 -9.05 -6.92 31.37
N MET A 43 -8.66 -6.06 32.31
CA MET A 43 -7.28 -5.61 32.49
C MET A 43 -6.34 -6.79 32.82
N LYS A 44 -6.78 -7.67 33.71
CA LYS A 44 -6.01 -8.88 34.08
C LYS A 44 -5.83 -9.81 32.89
N ALA A 45 -6.90 -10.03 32.11
CA ALA A 45 -6.86 -10.87 30.92
C ALA A 45 -5.93 -10.32 29.83
N ILE A 46 -5.89 -8.99 29.63
CA ILE A 46 -4.94 -8.34 28.71
C ILE A 46 -3.51 -8.53 29.20
N ASN A 47 -3.25 -8.34 30.50
CA ASN A 47 -1.91 -8.50 31.08
C ASN A 47 -1.36 -9.92 30.90
N THR A 48 -2.22 -10.95 31.00
CA THR A 48 -1.85 -12.36 30.76
C THR A 48 -1.88 -12.77 29.29
N ASN A 49 -2.29 -11.87 28.38
CA ASN A 49 -2.49 -12.13 26.95
C ASN A 49 -3.46 -13.30 26.65
N GLN A 50 -4.43 -13.54 27.52
CA GLN A 50 -5.37 -14.65 27.38
C GLN A 50 -6.63 -14.19 26.67
N GLU A 51 -6.77 -14.54 25.40
CA GLU A 51 -7.91 -14.21 24.56
C GLU A 51 -9.25 -14.69 25.15
N LEU A 52 -9.31 -15.95 25.60
CA LEU A 52 -10.52 -16.54 26.18
C LEU A 52 -10.99 -15.80 27.43
N ALA A 53 -10.05 -15.42 28.30
CA ALA A 53 -10.35 -14.65 29.50
C ALA A 53 -10.91 -13.25 29.17
N VAL A 54 -10.44 -12.62 28.09
CA VAL A 54 -11.02 -11.35 27.60
C VAL A 54 -12.44 -11.58 27.10
N ARG A 55 -12.68 -12.61 26.28
CA ARG A 55 -14.02 -12.94 25.76
C ARG A 55 -15.02 -13.21 26.89
N GLN A 56 -14.62 -13.98 27.90
CA GLN A 56 -15.43 -14.25 29.09
C GLN A 56 -15.72 -12.98 29.89
N ALA A 57 -14.71 -12.13 30.13
CA ALA A 57 -14.88 -10.87 30.85
C ALA A 57 -15.86 -9.92 30.13
N VAL A 58 -15.87 -9.95 28.80
CA VAL A 58 -16.77 -9.13 27.97
C VAL A 58 -18.18 -9.75 27.88
N ALA A 59 -18.32 -11.06 27.96
CA ALA A 59 -19.62 -11.75 27.91
C ALA A 59 -20.58 -11.30 29.03
N VAL A 60 -20.04 -10.95 30.20
CA VAL A 60 -20.83 -10.47 31.36
C VAL A 60 -21.35 -9.04 31.16
N ALA A 61 -20.87 -8.30 30.16
CA ALA A 61 -21.32 -6.94 29.91
C ALA A 61 -22.76 -6.88 29.36
N PRO A 62 -23.60 -5.96 29.84
CA PRO A 62 -24.92 -5.70 29.27
C PRO A 62 -24.82 -5.44 27.76
N ARG A 63 -25.65 -6.08 26.95
CA ARG A 63 -25.53 -5.99 25.47
C ARG A 63 -25.54 -4.56 24.94
N GLY A 64 -26.39 -3.68 25.48
CA GLY A 64 -26.50 -2.28 25.05
C GLY A 64 -25.31 -1.40 25.46
N LYS A 65 -24.47 -1.86 26.40
CA LYS A 65 -23.27 -1.15 26.87
C LYS A 65 -21.98 -1.93 26.62
N ARG A 66 -22.04 -3.08 25.94
CA ARG A 66 -20.91 -3.99 25.71
C ARG A 66 -19.77 -3.27 24.99
N ALA A 67 -20.05 -2.65 23.85
CA ALA A 67 -19.04 -1.91 23.08
C ALA A 67 -18.36 -0.81 23.91
N MET A 68 -19.14 -0.02 24.64
CA MET A 68 -18.59 1.05 25.49
C MET A 68 -17.77 0.51 26.67
N ARG A 69 -18.13 -0.62 27.28
CA ARG A 69 -17.34 -1.25 28.36
C ARG A 69 -16.01 -1.81 27.86
N VAL A 70 -15.98 -2.31 26.63
CA VAL A 70 -14.77 -2.83 25.98
C VAL A 70 -13.83 -1.69 25.58
N LEU A 71 -14.37 -0.53 25.21
CA LEU A 71 -13.61 0.64 24.75
C LEU A 71 -13.28 1.65 25.87
N SER A 72 -14.00 1.59 26.98
CA SER A 72 -13.80 2.48 28.12
C SER A 72 -14.01 1.74 29.43
N VAL A 73 -12.96 1.72 30.24
CA VAL A 73 -12.99 1.24 31.62
C VAL A 73 -12.55 2.40 32.50
N SER A 74 -13.43 2.80 33.42
CA SER A 74 -13.11 3.81 34.42
C SER A 74 -12.27 3.18 35.54
N VAL A 75 -11.07 3.72 35.76
CA VAL A 75 -10.22 3.37 36.90
C VAL A 75 -9.97 4.65 37.68
N GLY A 76 -10.64 4.80 38.81
CA GLY A 76 -10.67 6.05 39.57
C GLY A 76 -11.27 7.19 38.75
N THR A 77 -10.50 8.27 38.56
CA THR A 77 -10.93 9.46 37.79
C THR A 77 -10.56 9.40 36.31
N GLN A 78 -9.85 8.37 35.87
CA GLN A 78 -9.38 8.24 34.49
C GLN A 78 -10.17 7.18 33.72
N THR A 79 -10.35 7.40 32.41
CA THR A 79 -10.93 6.41 31.50
C THR A 79 -9.83 5.83 30.63
N ILE A 80 -9.60 4.53 30.76
CA ILE A 80 -8.59 3.80 29.99
C ILE A 80 -9.31 3.03 28.87
N SER A 81 -8.70 2.96 27.69
CA SER A 81 -9.17 2.07 26.62
C SER A 81 -8.43 0.73 26.70
N PRO A 82 -9.13 -0.37 27.03
CA PRO A 82 -8.56 -1.71 27.00
C PRO A 82 -7.94 -2.06 25.63
N LEU A 83 -8.55 -1.62 24.53
CA LEU A 83 -8.04 -1.88 23.18
C LEU A 83 -6.68 -1.20 22.95
N TYR A 84 -6.57 0.10 23.23
CA TYR A 84 -5.29 0.82 23.06
C TYR A 84 -4.23 0.27 24.01
N TRP A 85 -4.60 -0.05 25.24
CA TRP A 85 -3.66 -0.64 26.17
C TRP A 85 -3.16 -2.02 25.72
N ALA A 86 -4.03 -2.85 25.14
CA ALA A 86 -3.62 -4.13 24.56
C ALA A 86 -2.63 -3.92 23.38
N ILE A 87 -2.87 -2.93 22.52
CA ILE A 87 -1.97 -2.57 21.42
C ILE A 87 -0.62 -2.07 21.95
N ASP A 88 -0.65 -1.12 22.89
CA ASP A 88 0.55 -0.49 23.46
C ASP A 88 1.40 -1.48 24.27
N SER A 89 0.76 -2.48 24.88
CA SER A 89 1.44 -3.55 25.62
C SER A 89 1.91 -4.71 24.73
N GLY A 90 1.69 -4.65 23.41
CA GLY A 90 2.04 -5.71 22.47
C GLY A 90 1.19 -6.99 22.61
N ARG A 91 0.02 -6.91 23.26
CA ARG A 91 -0.90 -8.03 23.52
C ARG A 91 -1.88 -8.20 22.36
N LEU A 92 -1.32 -8.51 21.19
CA LEU A 92 -2.06 -8.46 19.92
C LEU A 92 -3.20 -9.48 19.83
N SER A 93 -3.08 -10.65 20.48
CA SER A 93 -4.16 -11.65 20.50
C SER A 93 -5.41 -11.13 21.22
N CYS A 94 -5.23 -10.51 22.40
CA CYS A 94 -6.32 -9.85 23.10
C CYS A 94 -6.90 -8.67 22.32
N ALA A 95 -6.04 -7.84 21.69
CA ALA A 95 -6.50 -6.74 20.86
C ALA A 95 -7.32 -7.23 19.66
N LYS A 96 -6.87 -8.30 18.99
CA LYS A 96 -7.60 -8.96 17.90
C LYS A 96 -8.97 -9.45 18.36
N ALA A 97 -9.03 -10.18 19.47
CA ALA A 97 -10.30 -10.64 20.04
C ALA A 97 -11.26 -9.49 20.40
N ILE A 98 -10.74 -8.37 20.92
CA ILE A 98 -11.53 -7.17 21.19
C ILE A 98 -12.13 -6.60 19.89
N ILE A 99 -11.31 -6.49 18.82
CA ILE A 99 -11.76 -5.97 17.52
C ILE A 99 -12.83 -6.90 16.92
N GLU A 100 -12.57 -8.21 16.90
CA GLU A 100 -13.54 -9.20 16.42
C GLU A 100 -14.83 -9.16 17.23
N ASP A 101 -14.75 -9.01 18.56
CA ASP A 101 -15.94 -8.89 19.41
C ASP A 101 -16.77 -7.64 19.09
N LEU A 102 -16.10 -6.49 18.93
CA LEU A 102 -16.75 -5.22 18.62
C LEU A 102 -17.41 -5.21 17.24
N LEU A 103 -16.77 -5.84 16.26
CA LEU A 103 -17.22 -5.85 14.87
C LEU A 103 -18.11 -7.04 14.51
N THR A 104 -18.27 -8.01 15.42
CA THR A 104 -19.27 -9.06 15.24
C THR A 104 -20.67 -8.48 15.38
N ILE A 105 -21.48 -8.62 14.33
CA ILE A 105 -22.89 -8.21 14.32
C ILE A 105 -23.69 -9.22 15.14
N ARG A 106 -24.36 -8.73 16.19
CA ARG A 106 -25.23 -9.53 17.03
C ARG A 106 -26.65 -9.01 16.93
N ALA A 107 -27.61 -9.92 16.93
CA ALA A 107 -29.01 -9.58 16.83
C ALA A 107 -29.80 -10.27 17.93
N ASP A 108 -30.73 -9.54 18.53
CA ASP A 108 -31.87 -10.14 19.21
C ASP A 108 -33.13 -9.95 18.34
N ARG A 109 -34.32 -10.17 18.90
CA ARG A 109 -35.59 -10.02 18.16
C ARG A 109 -35.91 -8.58 17.77
N ASP A 110 -35.35 -7.60 18.48
CA ASP A 110 -35.76 -6.21 18.35
C ASP A 110 -34.67 -5.34 17.69
N VAL A 111 -33.38 -5.63 17.94
CA VAL A 111 -32.27 -4.72 17.60
C VAL A 111 -31.01 -5.47 17.15
N TYR A 112 -30.31 -4.85 16.18
CA TYR A 112 -28.94 -5.19 15.80
C TYR A 112 -27.92 -4.37 16.59
N TYR A 113 -26.93 -5.06 17.14
CA TYR A 113 -25.80 -4.48 17.86
C TYR A 113 -24.53 -4.66 17.05
N TYR A 114 -23.90 -3.54 16.70
CA TYR A 114 -22.66 -3.49 15.95
C TYR A 114 -21.78 -2.36 16.50
N GLY A 115 -20.60 -2.71 17.03
CA GLY A 115 -19.74 -1.79 17.78
C GLY A 115 -18.88 -0.86 16.94
N CYS A 116 -19.02 -0.88 15.61
CA CYS A 116 -18.19 -0.10 14.69
C CYS A 116 -18.27 1.42 14.95
N GLU A 117 -19.48 1.96 15.11
CA GLU A 117 -19.65 3.41 15.38
C GLU A 117 -19.01 3.80 16.72
N ALA A 118 -19.17 2.99 17.76
CA ALA A 118 -18.56 3.22 19.06
C ALA A 118 -17.03 3.18 18.98
N LEU A 119 -16.47 2.24 18.22
CA LEU A 119 -15.03 2.10 18.00
C LEU A 119 -14.43 3.37 17.39
N PHE A 120 -14.95 3.84 16.26
CA PHE A 120 -14.42 5.02 15.57
C PHE A 120 -14.75 6.33 16.26
N THR A 121 -15.86 6.40 17.01
CA THR A 121 -16.18 7.59 17.82
C THR A 121 -15.21 7.74 18.99
N ARG A 122 -14.84 6.62 19.64
CA ARG A 122 -13.88 6.65 20.75
C ARG A 122 -12.44 6.77 20.26
N HIS A 123 -12.12 6.17 19.11
CA HIS A 123 -10.78 6.05 18.56
C HIS A 123 -10.75 6.39 17.07
N PRO A 124 -10.92 7.67 16.68
CA PRO A 124 -10.91 8.07 15.27
C PRO A 124 -9.56 7.78 14.59
N GLU A 125 -8.47 7.75 15.36
CA GLU A 125 -7.11 7.44 14.91
C GLU A 125 -6.72 5.96 15.02
N ILE A 126 -7.66 5.03 15.25
CA ILE A 126 -7.37 3.60 15.42
C ILE A 126 -6.55 3.04 14.25
N VAL A 127 -6.88 3.42 13.01
CA VAL A 127 -6.16 2.94 11.81
C VAL A 127 -4.72 3.44 11.80
N GLN A 128 -4.49 4.70 12.18
CA GLN A 128 -3.13 5.24 12.31
C GLN A 128 -2.34 4.46 13.38
N LYS A 129 -2.97 4.22 14.53
CA LYS A 129 -2.35 3.53 15.65
C LYS A 129 -1.95 2.10 15.27
N MET A 130 -2.81 1.38 14.56
CA MET A 130 -2.52 0.05 14.03
C MET A 130 -1.39 0.07 12.99
N CYS A 131 -1.41 1.02 12.04
CA CYS A 131 -0.33 1.15 11.04
C CYS A 131 1.05 1.37 11.71
N MET A 132 1.10 2.07 12.84
CA MET A 132 2.35 2.37 13.54
C MET A 132 2.79 1.28 14.53
N SER A 133 1.83 0.65 15.22
CA SER A 133 2.13 -0.19 16.41
C SER A 133 1.76 -1.66 16.24
N ALA A 134 0.75 -1.98 15.42
CA ALA A 134 0.22 -3.34 15.28
C ALA A 134 -0.44 -3.59 13.92
N PRO A 135 0.33 -3.66 12.81
CA PRO A 135 -0.25 -3.71 11.47
C PRO A 135 -1.01 -5.01 11.17
N SER A 136 -0.68 -6.11 11.85
CA SER A 136 -1.40 -7.39 11.72
C SER A 136 -2.87 -7.29 12.13
N LEU A 137 -3.24 -6.31 12.96
CA LEU A 137 -4.63 -6.08 13.37
C LEU A 137 -5.47 -5.37 12.30
N LEU A 138 -4.84 -4.75 11.29
CA LEU A 138 -5.57 -4.06 10.21
C LEU A 138 -6.46 -5.03 9.43
N ILE A 139 -6.00 -6.26 9.19
CA ILE A 139 -6.80 -7.26 8.49
C ILE A 139 -8.05 -7.61 9.31
N ALA A 140 -7.89 -7.91 10.61
CA ALA A 140 -9.03 -8.20 11.49
C ALA A 140 -10.02 -7.03 11.60
N LEU A 141 -9.52 -5.79 11.65
CA LEU A 141 -10.36 -4.59 11.62
C LEU A 141 -11.13 -4.50 10.30
N LEU A 142 -10.46 -4.65 9.16
CA LEU A 142 -11.07 -4.50 7.84
C LEU A 142 -12.03 -5.65 7.50
N ASP A 143 -11.73 -6.88 7.91
CA ASP A 143 -12.62 -8.03 7.78
C ASP A 143 -13.92 -7.82 8.57
N GLY A 144 -13.82 -7.26 9.78
CA GLY A 144 -14.99 -6.92 10.59
C GLY A 144 -15.87 -5.82 10.01
N LEU A 145 -15.38 -5.05 9.03
CA LEU A 145 -16.19 -4.06 8.29
C LEU A 145 -16.96 -4.66 7.10
N VAL A 146 -16.81 -5.97 6.85
CA VAL A 146 -17.50 -6.68 5.77
C VAL A 146 -18.50 -7.66 6.35
N TRP A 147 -19.75 -7.54 5.91
CA TRP A 147 -20.75 -8.58 6.07
C TRP A 147 -21.07 -9.21 4.72
N ARG A 148 -21.11 -10.54 4.65
CA ARG A 148 -21.46 -11.29 3.44
C ARG A 148 -22.70 -12.13 3.71
N SER A 149 -23.68 -12.07 2.80
CA SER A 149 -24.84 -12.95 2.86
C SER A 149 -24.44 -14.39 2.53
N ARG A 150 -24.98 -15.33 3.32
CA ARG A 150 -24.94 -16.76 2.99
C ARG A 150 -25.82 -17.08 1.78
N LEU A 151 -26.89 -16.32 1.56
CA LEU A 151 -27.83 -16.55 0.48
C LEU A 151 -27.26 -16.04 -0.85
N THR A 152 -27.28 -16.91 -1.84
CA THR A 152 -26.90 -16.59 -3.22
C THR A 152 -28.14 -16.48 -4.08
N LYS A 153 -28.27 -15.39 -4.82
CA LYS A 153 -29.35 -15.14 -5.79
C LYS A 153 -28.70 -14.89 -7.16
N ASP A 154 -29.08 -15.68 -8.15
CA ASP A 154 -28.57 -15.59 -9.53
C ASP A 154 -27.04 -15.66 -9.64
N GLY A 155 -26.39 -16.52 -8.84
CA GLY A 155 -24.93 -16.67 -8.82
C GLY A 155 -24.18 -15.50 -8.15
N SER A 156 -24.90 -14.51 -7.62
CA SER A 156 -24.36 -13.40 -6.85
C SER A 156 -24.80 -13.47 -5.39
N ARG A 157 -24.11 -12.75 -4.51
CA ARG A 157 -24.48 -12.57 -3.10
C ARG A 157 -24.42 -11.10 -2.72
N ARG A 158 -25.23 -10.73 -1.74
CA ARG A 158 -25.19 -9.38 -1.14
C ARG A 158 -24.02 -9.28 -0.18
N VAL A 159 -23.33 -8.16 -0.23
CA VAL A 159 -22.23 -7.82 0.67
C VAL A 159 -22.43 -6.39 1.16
N ASN A 160 -22.44 -6.21 2.47
CA ASN A 160 -22.55 -4.91 3.12
C ASN A 160 -21.16 -4.49 3.62
N LEU A 161 -20.72 -3.29 3.23
CA LEU A 161 -19.40 -2.74 3.53
C LEU A 161 -19.55 -1.48 4.38
N TYR A 162 -19.14 -1.55 5.64
CA TYR A 162 -19.31 -0.46 6.60
C TYR A 162 -18.15 0.55 6.51
N ILE A 163 -18.22 1.42 5.50
CA ILE A 163 -17.13 2.35 5.14
C ILE A 163 -17.28 3.77 5.68
N LYS A 164 -18.36 4.10 6.41
CA LYS A 164 -18.67 5.47 6.88
C LYS A 164 -17.45 6.15 7.51
N HIS A 165 -16.83 5.51 8.49
CA HIS A 165 -15.69 6.08 9.22
C HIS A 165 -14.36 6.08 8.45
N LEU A 166 -14.26 5.31 7.36
CA LEU A 166 -13.12 5.34 6.44
C LEU A 166 -13.22 6.51 5.46
N VAL A 167 -14.43 6.98 5.16
CA VAL A 167 -14.69 8.07 4.22
C VAL A 167 -14.80 9.42 4.95
N GLN A 168 -15.54 9.47 6.06
CA GLN A 168 -15.77 10.69 6.84
C GLN A 168 -15.41 10.50 8.31
N ASP A 169 -14.89 11.55 8.92
CA ASP A 169 -14.72 11.66 10.37
C ASP A 169 -16.08 11.98 11.03
N SER A 170 -16.12 11.89 12.36
CA SER A 170 -17.21 12.32 13.25
C SER A 170 -17.73 13.73 12.96
N ALA A 171 -16.86 14.64 12.49
CA ALA A 171 -17.24 16.00 12.09
C ALA A 171 -17.83 16.12 10.68
N GLY A 172 -17.96 15.02 9.92
CA GLY A 172 -18.39 15.04 8.51
C GLY A 172 -17.32 15.58 7.54
N VAL A 173 -16.08 15.74 8.02
CA VAL A 173 -14.90 16.07 7.21
C VAL A 173 -14.29 14.78 6.65
N PHE A 174 -13.51 14.87 5.58
CA PHE A 174 -12.82 13.71 5.03
C PHE A 174 -11.92 13.03 6.06
N SER A 175 -12.07 11.71 6.20
CA SER A 175 -11.30 10.91 7.14
C SER A 175 -9.82 10.85 6.71
N PRO A 176 -8.84 11.15 7.59
CA PRO A 176 -7.42 10.99 7.29
C PRO A 176 -6.98 9.53 7.14
N THR A 177 -7.89 8.56 7.33
CA THR A 177 -7.63 7.13 7.28
C THR A 177 -6.93 6.69 6.00
N LEU A 178 -7.41 7.13 4.83
CA LEU A 178 -6.77 6.78 3.56
C LEU A 178 -5.35 7.34 3.47
N GLN A 179 -5.09 8.52 4.04
CA GLN A 179 -3.75 9.09 4.09
C GLN A 179 -2.81 8.25 4.98
N TRP A 180 -3.30 7.73 6.11
CA TRP A 180 -2.52 6.87 6.99
C TRP A 180 -2.18 5.54 6.31
N LEU A 181 -3.14 4.90 5.63
CA LEU A 181 -2.91 3.68 4.85
C LEU A 181 -1.90 3.92 3.71
N VAL A 182 -2.00 5.06 3.02
CA VAL A 182 -1.04 5.43 1.97
C VAL A 182 0.37 5.63 2.52
N ARG A 183 0.51 6.18 3.73
CA ARG A 183 1.81 6.35 4.40
C ARG A 183 2.40 5.02 4.88
N TYR A 184 1.56 4.06 5.24
CA TYR A 184 1.99 2.72 5.65
C TYR A 184 2.57 1.90 4.49
N LYS A 185 2.11 2.16 3.25
CA LYS A 185 2.66 1.60 1.99
C LYS A 185 2.61 0.07 1.84
N ASP A 186 1.62 -0.58 2.45
CA ASP A 186 1.44 -2.03 2.30
C ASP A 186 0.45 -2.36 1.15
N PRO A 187 0.91 -3.04 0.08
CA PRO A 187 0.08 -3.38 -1.06
C PRO A 187 -1.03 -4.38 -0.71
N LYS A 188 -0.83 -5.27 0.26
CA LYS A 188 -1.83 -6.29 0.64
C LYS A 188 -3.03 -5.66 1.32
N ILE A 189 -2.79 -4.74 2.25
CA ILE A 189 -3.85 -3.97 2.92
C ILE A 189 -4.60 -3.08 1.91
N MET A 190 -3.89 -2.46 0.96
CA MET A 190 -4.53 -1.64 -0.09
C MET A 190 -5.39 -2.46 -1.07
N SER A 191 -5.06 -3.74 -1.25
CA SER A 191 -5.85 -4.68 -2.04
C SER A 191 -7.05 -5.28 -1.30
N HIS A 192 -7.15 -5.08 0.02
CA HIS A 192 -8.29 -5.54 0.80
C HIS A 192 -9.60 -4.93 0.28
N LEU A 193 -10.66 -5.73 0.17
CA LEU A 193 -11.95 -5.38 -0.45
C LEU A 193 -12.48 -4.02 0.01
N VAL A 194 -12.48 -3.79 1.33
CA VAL A 194 -12.98 -2.55 1.95
C VAL A 194 -12.19 -1.32 1.49
N VAL A 195 -10.85 -1.39 1.53
CA VAL A 195 -9.98 -0.26 1.17
C VAL A 195 -10.02 -0.02 -0.34
N ALA A 196 -9.97 -1.11 -1.10
CA ALA A 196 -10.09 -1.12 -2.55
C ALA A 196 -11.37 -0.42 -3.02
N LEU A 197 -12.53 -0.86 -2.53
CA LEU A 197 -13.82 -0.30 -2.91
C LEU A 197 -14.04 1.11 -2.40
N THR A 198 -13.59 1.42 -1.17
CA THR A 198 -13.64 2.79 -0.66
C THR A 198 -12.85 3.74 -1.56
N THR A 199 -11.62 3.35 -1.94
CA THR A 199 -10.77 4.14 -2.84
C THR A 199 -11.39 4.27 -4.23
N ASP A 200 -11.90 3.17 -4.80
CA ASP A 200 -12.50 3.17 -6.14
C ASP A 200 -13.83 3.94 -6.20
N LEU A 201 -14.62 3.93 -5.13
CA LEU A 201 -15.85 4.72 -4.98
C LEU A 201 -15.54 6.22 -4.92
N ILE A 202 -14.56 6.63 -4.11
CA ILE A 202 -14.11 8.02 -4.05
C ILE A 202 -13.50 8.44 -5.39
N TRP A 203 -12.71 7.56 -6.02
CA TRP A 203 -12.11 7.83 -7.32
C TRP A 203 -13.18 8.08 -8.38
N SER A 204 -14.07 7.11 -8.60
CA SER A 204 -15.07 7.14 -9.67
C SER A 204 -16.07 8.30 -9.53
N ARG A 205 -16.56 8.56 -8.32
CA ARG A 205 -17.60 9.57 -8.09
C ARG A 205 -17.08 10.97 -7.80
N PHE A 206 -15.83 11.12 -7.38
CA PHE A 206 -15.30 12.41 -6.92
C PHE A 206 -13.95 12.79 -7.55
N ALA A 207 -12.91 11.98 -7.35
CA ALA A 207 -11.55 12.41 -7.66
C ALA A 207 -11.22 12.35 -9.17
N ALA A 208 -11.78 11.38 -9.91
CA ALA A 208 -11.44 11.13 -11.31
C ALA A 208 -11.70 12.34 -12.21
N PHE A 209 -12.84 13.01 -12.07
CA PHE A 209 -13.17 14.18 -12.88
C PHE A 209 -12.26 15.38 -12.56
N GLN A 210 -11.99 15.62 -11.28
CA GLN A 210 -11.10 16.71 -10.87
C GLN A 210 -9.66 16.45 -11.35
N PHE A 211 -9.19 15.20 -11.27
CA PHE A 211 -7.91 14.78 -11.80
C PHE A 211 -7.87 14.92 -13.33
N LEU A 212 -8.89 14.46 -14.05
CA LEU A 212 -8.99 14.58 -15.51
C LEU A 212 -8.93 16.03 -15.95
N ARG A 213 -9.65 16.91 -15.25
CA ARG A 213 -9.64 18.36 -15.54
C ARG A 213 -8.24 18.95 -15.40
N ASN A 214 -7.51 18.58 -14.35
CA ASN A 214 -6.13 19.05 -14.16
C ASN A 214 -5.19 18.50 -15.25
N LYS A 215 -5.41 17.26 -15.71
CA LYS A 215 -4.62 16.62 -16.79
C LYS A 215 -4.99 17.08 -18.18
N PHE A 216 -6.24 17.49 -18.40
CA PHE A 216 -6.73 17.95 -19.69
C PHE A 216 -5.94 19.16 -20.19
N TRP A 217 -5.60 20.10 -19.30
CA TRP A 217 -4.73 21.23 -19.63
C TRP A 217 -3.34 20.79 -20.12
N PHE A 218 -2.77 19.77 -19.48
CA PHE A 218 -1.48 19.20 -19.88
C PHE A 218 -1.56 18.52 -21.25
N VAL A 219 -2.65 17.77 -21.52
CA VAL A 219 -2.89 17.14 -22.84
C VAL A 219 -3.08 18.18 -23.93
N ILE A 220 -3.83 19.26 -23.68
CA ILE A 220 -3.94 20.39 -24.63
C ILE A 220 -2.57 20.98 -24.92
N THR A 221 -1.76 21.22 -23.87
CA THR A 221 -0.42 21.79 -24.03
C THR A 221 0.48 20.89 -24.86
N LEU A 222 0.44 19.57 -24.65
CA LEU A 222 1.14 18.59 -25.49
C LEU A 222 0.61 18.60 -26.93
N GLY A 223 -0.70 18.70 -27.15
CA GLY A 223 -1.28 18.81 -28.49
C GLY A 223 -0.80 20.06 -29.23
N VAL A 224 -0.80 21.21 -28.55
CA VAL A 224 -0.24 22.47 -29.09
C VAL A 224 1.25 22.32 -29.36
N PHE A 225 2.00 21.68 -28.48
CA PHE A 225 3.42 21.40 -28.68
C PHE A 225 3.67 20.55 -29.92
N PHE A 226 2.92 19.45 -30.08
CA PHE A 226 3.01 18.56 -31.23
C PHE A 226 2.73 19.30 -32.55
N VAL A 227 1.63 20.06 -32.62
CA VAL A 227 1.28 20.86 -33.80
C VAL A 227 2.34 21.94 -34.08
N SER A 228 2.86 22.59 -33.03
CA SER A 228 3.92 23.59 -33.18
C SER A 228 5.22 23.01 -33.78
N GLN A 229 5.57 21.77 -33.42
CA GLN A 229 6.75 21.09 -33.97
C GLN A 229 6.50 20.47 -35.34
N SER A 230 5.29 19.99 -35.66
CA SER A 230 5.00 19.44 -36.99
C SER A 230 5.11 20.50 -38.08
N ILE A 231 4.68 21.74 -37.78
CA ILE A 231 4.82 22.91 -38.67
C ILE A 231 6.29 23.34 -38.85
N LEU A 232 7.23 22.84 -38.03
CA LEU A 232 8.67 23.09 -38.23
C LEU A 232 9.22 22.34 -39.46
N LYS A 233 8.61 21.19 -39.81
CA LYS A 233 9.16 20.27 -40.83
C LYS A 233 8.70 20.59 -42.24
N GLU A 234 7.90 21.64 -42.43
CA GLU A 234 7.28 21.94 -43.72
C GLU A 234 8.31 22.51 -44.72
N GLN A 235 8.79 21.58 -45.54
CA GLN A 235 9.45 21.65 -46.85
C GLN A 235 10.61 22.65 -47.05
N THR A 236 11.81 22.08 -47.05
CA THR A 236 12.98 22.56 -47.81
C THR A 236 12.61 22.69 -49.30
N GLY A 237 11.98 23.80 -49.68
CA GLY A 237 11.68 24.13 -51.08
C GLY A 237 10.41 24.93 -51.35
N VAL A 238 9.46 25.01 -50.40
CA VAL A 238 8.25 25.84 -50.57
C VAL A 238 8.44 27.18 -49.87
N GLU A 239 8.02 28.26 -50.54
CA GLU A 239 8.04 29.62 -49.98
C GLU A 239 7.25 29.65 -48.66
N GLU A 240 7.86 30.16 -47.58
CA GLU A 240 7.19 30.27 -46.28
C GLU A 240 5.98 31.20 -46.41
N SER A 241 4.78 30.71 -46.11
CA SER A 241 3.59 31.58 -46.07
C SER A 241 3.60 32.40 -44.77
N PHE A 242 3.20 33.67 -44.86
CA PHE A 242 3.07 34.55 -43.70
C PHE A 242 2.12 33.95 -42.64
N GLU A 243 1.02 33.33 -43.09
CA GLU A 243 0.03 32.68 -42.22
C GLU A 243 0.63 31.56 -41.38
N ALA A 244 1.48 30.70 -41.96
CA ALA A 244 2.14 29.62 -41.24
C ALA A 244 3.14 30.15 -40.19
N ASN A 245 3.84 31.24 -40.50
CA ASN A 245 4.79 31.88 -39.58
C ASN A 245 4.06 32.53 -38.38
N VAL A 246 2.93 33.21 -38.62
CA VAL A 246 2.08 33.75 -37.55
C VAL A 246 1.51 32.63 -36.67
N ALA A 247 0.98 31.57 -37.29
CA ALA A 247 0.46 30.42 -36.54
C ALA A 247 1.54 29.78 -35.66
N ARG A 248 2.76 29.58 -36.19
CA ARG A 248 3.90 29.04 -35.44
C ARG A 248 4.25 29.93 -34.25
N PHE A 249 4.33 31.25 -34.45
CA PHE A 249 4.59 32.20 -33.38
C PHE A 249 3.53 32.12 -32.27
N VAL A 250 2.24 32.15 -32.62
CA VAL A 250 1.13 32.08 -31.65
C VAL A 250 1.17 30.79 -30.83
N LEU A 251 1.37 29.63 -31.49
CA LEU A 251 1.43 28.33 -30.81
C LEU A 251 2.62 28.25 -29.84
N ARG A 252 3.80 28.77 -30.22
CA ARG A 252 4.98 28.80 -29.34
C ARG A 252 4.82 29.77 -28.19
N MET A 253 4.27 30.95 -28.46
CA MET A 253 3.97 31.95 -27.44
C MET A 253 3.03 31.35 -26.38
N TRP A 254 1.96 30.69 -26.83
CA TRP A 254 1.04 29.96 -25.95
C TRP A 254 1.77 28.89 -25.13
N LEU A 255 2.58 28.04 -25.77
CA LEU A 255 3.34 26.99 -25.11
C LEU A 255 4.21 27.55 -23.97
N TYR A 256 4.98 28.60 -24.26
CA TYR A 256 5.88 29.19 -23.28
C TYR A 256 5.11 29.86 -22.15
N LEU A 257 4.08 30.67 -22.42
CA LEU A 257 3.29 31.28 -21.35
C LEU A 257 2.55 30.25 -20.49
N ALA A 258 1.89 29.29 -21.11
CA ALA A 258 1.13 28.26 -20.39
C ALA A 258 2.06 27.42 -19.50
N SER A 259 3.25 27.07 -20.00
CA SER A 259 4.21 26.23 -19.27
C SER A 259 4.98 27.01 -18.20
N LEU A 260 5.44 28.23 -18.50
CA LEU A 260 6.17 29.08 -17.55
C LEU A 260 5.26 29.58 -16.42
N CYS A 261 3.96 29.78 -16.66
CA CYS A 261 3.02 30.05 -15.58
C CYS A 261 2.95 28.88 -14.58
N GLY A 262 3.06 27.64 -15.06
CA GLY A 262 3.20 26.45 -14.23
C GLY A 262 4.48 26.45 -13.39
N LEU A 263 5.59 27.01 -13.92
CA LEU A 263 6.83 27.16 -13.15
C LEU A 263 6.64 28.05 -11.94
N CYS A 264 5.92 29.17 -12.09
CA CYS A 264 5.65 30.08 -10.97
C CYS A 264 4.91 29.35 -9.84
N SER A 265 3.94 28.49 -10.17
CA SER A 265 3.30 27.65 -9.15
C SER A 265 4.26 26.65 -8.51
N PHE A 266 5.12 26.00 -9.30
CA PHE A 266 6.09 25.04 -8.79
C PHE A 266 7.14 25.68 -7.87
N VAL A 267 7.70 26.82 -8.27
CA VAL A 267 8.66 27.59 -7.46
C VAL A 267 8.01 28.03 -6.16
N ARG A 268 6.75 28.47 -6.19
CA ARG A 268 6.00 28.82 -4.98
C ARG A 268 5.82 27.63 -4.06
N ASP A 269 5.52 26.45 -4.60
CA ASP A 269 5.32 25.24 -3.80
C ASP A 269 6.64 24.77 -3.18
N VAL A 270 7.74 24.75 -3.93
CA VAL A 270 9.09 24.45 -3.41
C VAL A 270 9.53 25.45 -2.35
N ALA A 271 9.32 26.75 -2.59
CA ALA A 271 9.64 27.80 -1.61
C ALA A 271 8.82 27.62 -0.33
N SER A 272 7.54 27.26 -0.44
CA SER A 272 6.67 26.95 0.69
C SER A 272 7.14 25.71 1.45
N GLU A 273 7.64 24.67 0.77
CA GLU A 273 8.21 23.49 1.43
C GLU A 273 9.50 23.79 2.18
N ILE A 274 10.39 24.57 1.58
CA ILE A 274 11.64 25.03 2.21
C ILE A 274 11.31 25.88 3.45
N TYR A 275 10.39 26.83 3.31
CA TYR A 275 9.96 27.68 4.43
C TYR A 275 9.32 26.89 5.57
N ARG A 276 8.60 25.81 5.25
CA ARG A 276 8.00 24.89 6.24
C ARG A 276 8.99 23.86 6.80
N GLY A 277 10.27 23.91 6.43
CA GLY A 277 11.30 22.99 6.91
C GLY A 277 11.11 21.54 6.48
N LYS A 278 10.32 21.27 5.41
CA LYS A 278 10.08 19.91 4.90
C LYS A 278 11.21 19.43 3.98
N VAL A 279 12.45 19.54 4.47
CA VAL A 279 13.66 19.14 3.74
C VAL A 279 14.14 17.77 4.22
N MET A 280 14.55 16.93 3.28
CA MET A 280 15.26 15.69 3.59
C MET A 280 16.76 15.92 3.42
N ARG A 281 17.55 15.56 4.43
CA ARG A 281 19.01 15.67 4.36
C ARG A 281 19.56 14.40 3.72
N ILE A 282 20.12 14.52 2.52
CA ILE A 282 20.89 13.45 1.89
C ILE A 282 22.36 13.86 2.00
N SER A 283 23.10 13.19 2.89
CA SER A 283 24.49 13.49 3.25
C SER A 283 24.69 14.92 3.79
N ILE A 284 24.96 15.91 2.93
CA ILE A 284 25.24 17.32 3.33
C ILE A 284 24.21 18.28 2.73
N VAL A 285 23.49 17.87 1.68
CA VAL A 285 22.55 18.74 0.96
C VAL A 285 21.13 18.50 1.47
N ALA A 286 20.49 19.58 1.92
CA ALA A 286 19.07 19.58 2.26
C ALA A 286 18.25 19.71 0.98
N ILE A 287 17.64 18.61 0.54
CA ILE A 287 16.83 18.57 -0.68
C ILE A 287 15.34 18.63 -0.28
N PRO A 288 14.52 19.51 -0.87
CA PRO A 288 13.08 19.54 -0.64
C PRO A 288 12.43 18.20 -0.95
N LYS A 289 11.44 17.80 -0.15
CA LYS A 289 10.76 16.50 -0.31
C LYS A 289 10.14 16.35 -1.71
N SER A 290 9.71 17.45 -2.34
CA SER A 290 9.32 17.52 -3.75
C SER A 290 10.23 16.76 -4.73
N PHE A 291 11.55 16.80 -4.55
CA PHE A 291 12.49 16.14 -5.48
C PHE A 291 12.54 14.62 -5.36
N THR A 292 11.91 14.04 -4.33
CA THR A 292 11.79 12.58 -4.24
C THR A 292 10.65 12.01 -5.05
N ASP A 293 9.73 12.86 -5.51
CA ASP A 293 8.71 12.46 -6.47
C ASP A 293 9.27 12.62 -7.89
N VAL A 294 9.53 11.49 -8.54
CA VAL A 294 10.03 11.42 -9.93
C VAL A 294 9.17 12.26 -10.88
N LYS A 295 7.86 12.38 -10.61
CA LYS A 295 6.95 13.18 -11.43
C LYS A 295 7.25 14.67 -11.33
N GLN A 296 7.59 15.17 -10.14
CA GLN A 296 7.94 16.56 -9.93
C GLN A 296 9.30 16.89 -10.56
N VAL A 297 10.26 15.97 -10.43
CA VAL A 297 11.56 16.08 -11.11
C VAL A 297 11.38 16.13 -12.63
N GLY A 298 10.54 15.26 -13.20
CA GLY A 298 10.25 15.27 -14.64
C GLY A 298 9.59 16.57 -15.11
N ARG A 299 8.66 17.15 -14.34
CA ARG A 299 8.07 18.46 -14.64
C ARG A 299 9.08 19.59 -14.57
N LEU A 300 9.98 19.56 -13.59
CA LEU A 300 11.06 20.52 -13.46
C LEU A 300 12.04 20.41 -14.64
N ALA A 301 12.44 19.19 -15.01
CA ALA A 301 13.29 18.93 -16.16
C ALA A 301 12.66 19.44 -17.45
N LEU A 302 11.37 19.13 -17.68
CA LEU A 302 10.62 19.65 -18.82
C LEU A 302 10.61 21.18 -18.84
N THR A 303 10.44 21.81 -17.68
CA THR A 303 10.41 23.27 -17.60
C THR A 303 11.77 23.88 -17.94
N TRP A 304 12.87 23.30 -17.47
CA TRP A 304 14.22 23.71 -17.85
C TRP A 304 14.48 23.55 -19.34
N VAL A 305 14.03 22.43 -19.94
CA VAL A 305 14.12 22.23 -21.39
C VAL A 305 13.34 23.30 -22.13
N LEU A 306 12.14 23.67 -21.69
CA LEU A 306 11.35 24.75 -22.31
C LEU A 306 12.00 26.14 -22.16
N ILE A 307 12.67 26.41 -21.04
CA ILE A 307 13.47 27.63 -20.85
C ILE A 307 14.63 27.66 -21.84
N LEU A 308 15.36 26.55 -22.00
CA LEU A 308 16.44 26.45 -22.98
C LEU A 308 15.90 26.61 -24.41
N MET A 309 14.76 26.00 -24.74
CA MET A 309 14.09 26.22 -26.02
C MET A 309 13.75 27.69 -26.26
N LEU A 310 13.27 28.41 -25.24
CA LEU A 310 13.00 29.85 -25.34
C LEU A 310 14.27 30.67 -25.58
N PHE A 311 15.39 30.33 -24.92
CA PHE A 311 16.68 31.02 -25.12
C PHE A 311 17.26 30.81 -26.53
N PHE A 312 17.03 29.63 -27.12
CA PHE A 312 17.43 29.27 -28.48
C PHE A 312 16.29 29.43 -29.50
N GLU A 313 15.25 30.21 -29.17
CA GLU A 313 14.09 30.38 -30.03
C GLU A 313 14.48 31.16 -31.31
N PRO A 314 14.38 30.56 -32.51
CA PRO A 314 14.84 31.20 -33.74
C PRO A 314 14.06 32.47 -34.05
N ILE A 315 12.75 32.51 -33.77
CA ILE A 315 11.90 33.68 -34.03
C ILE A 315 12.39 34.90 -33.23
N LEU A 316 12.72 34.71 -31.95
CA LEU A 316 13.19 35.80 -31.08
C LEU A 316 14.59 36.28 -31.49
N ARG A 317 15.49 35.38 -31.88
CA ARG A 317 16.84 35.76 -32.35
C ARG A 317 16.78 36.51 -33.69
N CYS A 318 15.89 36.08 -34.58
CA CYS A 318 15.67 36.72 -35.87
C CYS A 318 14.98 38.09 -35.76
N SER A 319 14.35 38.40 -34.62
CA SER A 319 13.60 39.65 -34.42
C SER A 319 14.43 40.91 -34.63
N SER A 320 15.72 40.87 -34.29
CA SER A 320 16.66 41.98 -34.49
C SER A 320 16.75 42.40 -35.96
N LYS A 321 16.71 41.42 -36.90
CA LYS A 321 16.82 41.68 -38.33
C LYS A 321 15.50 42.08 -39.00
N TRP A 322 14.36 42.03 -38.28
CA TRP A 322 13.07 42.48 -38.84
C TRP A 322 13.01 43.99 -39.07
N THR A 323 13.87 44.76 -38.40
CA THR A 323 13.89 46.23 -38.50
C THR A 323 14.72 46.74 -39.68
N ASP A 324 15.53 45.88 -40.33
CA ASP A 324 16.28 46.26 -41.52
C ASP A 324 15.37 46.25 -42.76
N SER A 325 15.00 47.45 -43.21
CA SER A 325 14.07 47.69 -44.32
C SER A 325 14.51 47.12 -45.68
N HIS A 326 15.74 46.62 -45.78
CA HIS A 326 16.35 46.10 -47.01
C HIS A 326 16.32 44.57 -47.12
N SER A 327 15.78 43.86 -46.12
CA SER A 327 15.81 42.39 -46.12
C SER A 327 14.47 41.80 -46.60
N GLN A 328 14.52 40.86 -47.56
CA GLN A 328 13.36 40.15 -48.12
C GLN A 328 12.73 39.13 -47.15
N TYR A 329 13.03 39.20 -45.85
CA TYR A 329 12.55 38.24 -44.88
C TYR A 329 11.12 38.56 -44.45
N LEU A 330 10.23 37.57 -44.54
CA LEU A 330 8.90 37.66 -43.97
C LEU A 330 8.98 37.77 -42.45
N LEU A 331 8.06 38.55 -41.86
CA LEU A 331 7.88 38.63 -40.41
C LEU A 331 7.75 37.22 -39.80
N PHE A 332 8.41 37.00 -38.67
CA PHE A 332 8.48 35.72 -37.95
C PHE A 332 9.16 34.56 -38.70
N THR A 333 10.03 34.83 -39.68
CA THR A 333 10.84 33.78 -40.30
C THR A 333 11.76 33.09 -39.29
N THR A 334 11.99 31.79 -39.49
CA THR A 334 12.90 30.97 -38.68
C THR A 334 14.30 30.79 -39.31
N ARG A 335 14.54 31.32 -40.52
CA ARG A 335 15.75 31.03 -41.32
C ARG A 335 16.88 32.06 -41.18
N CYS A 336 16.84 32.93 -40.19
CA CYS A 336 17.78 34.05 -40.08
C CYS A 336 18.95 33.80 -39.08
N GLY A 337 18.98 32.62 -38.44
CA GLY A 337 19.99 32.18 -37.48
C GLY A 337 21.08 31.25 -38.03
N VAL A 338 22.14 31.06 -37.25
CA VAL A 338 23.24 30.10 -37.50
C VAL A 338 22.68 28.69 -37.41
N GLU A 339 23.09 27.79 -38.33
CA GLU A 339 22.60 26.39 -38.39
C GLU A 339 22.73 25.64 -37.04
N GLU A 340 23.73 25.99 -36.24
CA GLU A 340 23.96 25.42 -34.91
C GLU A 340 22.83 25.73 -33.91
N GLU A 341 22.27 26.95 -33.93
CA GLU A 341 21.19 27.33 -33.02
C GLU A 341 19.90 26.55 -33.32
N ILE A 342 19.59 26.39 -34.62
CA ILE A 342 18.44 25.62 -35.09
C ILE A 342 18.61 24.14 -34.68
N ARG A 343 19.84 23.61 -34.79
CA ARG A 343 20.17 22.24 -34.35
C ARG A 343 19.95 22.07 -32.84
N MET A 344 20.45 23.01 -32.03
CA MET A 344 20.26 22.96 -30.57
C MET A 344 18.79 23.05 -30.17
N TYR A 345 18.03 23.97 -30.77
CA TYR A 345 16.59 24.06 -30.56
C TYR A 345 15.88 22.75 -30.92
N SER A 346 16.26 22.10 -32.03
CA SER A 346 15.70 20.81 -32.45
C SER A 346 15.98 19.70 -31.44
N ILE A 347 17.21 19.64 -30.90
CA ILE A 347 17.58 18.67 -29.85
C ILE A 347 16.73 18.89 -28.59
N PHE A 348 16.64 20.12 -28.09
CA PHE A 348 15.84 20.41 -26.90
C PHE A 348 14.35 20.17 -27.14
N SER A 349 13.85 20.49 -28.32
CA SER A 349 12.46 20.17 -28.72
C SER A 349 12.18 18.68 -28.71
N ALA A 350 13.11 17.87 -29.25
CA ALA A 350 12.98 16.41 -29.23
C ALA A 350 12.97 15.86 -27.79
N ILE A 351 13.88 16.34 -26.93
CA ILE A 351 13.92 15.98 -25.50
C ILE A 351 12.60 16.39 -24.82
N GLY A 352 12.13 17.62 -25.06
CA GLY A 352 10.88 18.13 -24.53
C GLY A 352 9.68 17.27 -24.94
N MET A 353 9.63 16.84 -26.20
CA MET A 353 8.58 15.95 -26.71
C MET A 353 8.57 14.62 -25.95
N VAL A 354 9.73 13.98 -25.82
CA VAL A 354 9.87 12.71 -25.08
C VAL A 354 9.43 12.90 -23.63
N LEU A 355 9.86 13.99 -22.97
CA LEU A 355 9.47 14.28 -21.59
C LEU A 355 7.96 14.51 -21.45
N PHE A 356 7.30 15.22 -22.37
CA PHE A 356 5.85 15.37 -22.36
C PHE A 356 5.12 14.02 -22.44
N TRP A 357 5.55 13.13 -23.33
CA TRP A 357 4.98 11.78 -23.46
C TRP A 357 5.24 10.91 -22.23
N LEU A 358 6.45 10.97 -21.66
CA LEU A 358 6.77 10.27 -20.42
C LEU A 358 5.93 10.77 -19.25
N LEU A 359 5.72 12.09 -19.13
CA LEU A 359 4.86 12.66 -18.10
C LEU A 359 3.37 12.35 -18.32
N LEU A 360 2.96 12.09 -19.58
CA LEU A 360 1.61 11.65 -19.90
C LEU A 360 1.31 10.24 -19.37
N THR A 361 2.34 9.42 -19.07
CA THR A 361 2.14 8.11 -18.43
C THR A 361 1.44 8.20 -17.08
N ASP A 362 1.41 9.37 -16.42
CA ASP A 362 0.62 9.59 -15.20
C ASP A 362 -0.89 9.47 -15.43
N CYS A 363 -1.37 9.61 -16.68
CA CYS A 363 -2.75 9.31 -17.04
C CYS A 363 -3.09 7.82 -16.96
N THR A 364 -2.10 6.92 -16.85
CA THR A 364 -2.37 5.49 -16.63
C THR A 364 -3.10 5.22 -15.32
N VAL A 365 -3.03 6.12 -14.33
CA VAL A 365 -3.77 6.03 -13.05
C VAL A 365 -5.29 5.87 -13.25
N PHE A 366 -5.85 6.31 -14.38
CA PHE A 366 -7.25 6.08 -14.74
C PHE A 366 -7.62 4.59 -14.82
N SER A 367 -6.73 3.76 -15.34
CA SER A 367 -6.95 2.33 -15.47
C SER A 367 -6.02 1.57 -14.53
N MET A 368 -6.62 0.81 -13.61
CA MET A 368 -5.85 -0.03 -12.67
C MET A 368 -4.90 -0.99 -13.38
N ARG A 369 -5.36 -1.56 -14.51
CA ARG A 369 -4.57 -2.50 -15.30
C ARG A 369 -3.37 -1.82 -15.96
N LEU A 370 -3.56 -0.63 -16.53
CA LEU A 370 -2.46 0.13 -17.16
C LEU A 370 -1.46 0.65 -16.13
N SER A 371 -1.94 1.13 -14.98
CA SER A 371 -1.07 1.58 -13.88
C SER A 371 -0.23 0.42 -13.32
N ALA A 372 -0.84 -0.75 -13.07
CA ALA A 372 -0.11 -1.94 -12.65
C ALA A 372 0.92 -2.38 -13.71
N PHE A 373 0.53 -2.39 -14.99
CA PHE A 373 1.45 -2.70 -16.08
C PHE A 373 2.64 -1.73 -16.15
N LEU A 374 2.40 -0.42 -16.04
CA LEU A 374 3.47 0.59 -16.06
C LEU A 374 4.44 0.39 -14.87
N LEU A 375 3.92 0.06 -13.69
CA LEU A 375 4.76 -0.26 -12.53
C LEU A 375 5.61 -1.51 -12.79
N VAL A 376 5.03 -2.57 -13.37
CA VAL A 376 5.77 -3.75 -13.79
C VAL A 376 6.86 -3.39 -14.80
N CYS A 377 6.55 -2.56 -15.81
CA CYS A 377 7.56 -2.07 -16.75
C CYS A 377 8.70 -1.33 -16.04
N GLY A 378 8.39 -0.49 -15.05
CA GLY A 378 9.41 0.21 -14.26
C GLY A 378 10.35 -0.73 -13.50
N TRP A 379 9.82 -1.81 -12.94
CA TRP A 379 10.63 -2.86 -12.31
C TRP A 379 11.46 -3.65 -13.33
N VAL A 380 10.84 -4.08 -14.42
CA VAL A 380 11.49 -4.78 -15.53
C VAL A 380 12.65 -3.98 -16.13
N VAL A 381 12.54 -2.65 -16.20
CA VAL A 381 13.62 -1.78 -16.69
C VAL A 381 14.90 -1.91 -15.85
N VAL A 382 14.80 -2.19 -14.54
CA VAL A 382 15.98 -2.42 -13.70
C VAL A 382 16.69 -3.72 -14.09
N GLU A 383 15.93 -4.80 -14.29
CA GLU A 383 16.46 -6.09 -14.75
C GLU A 383 17.07 -5.99 -16.15
N VAL A 384 16.39 -5.30 -17.06
CA VAL A 384 16.92 -4.99 -18.40
C VAL A 384 18.20 -4.15 -18.29
N GLY A 385 18.28 -3.22 -17.34
CA GLY A 385 19.50 -2.44 -17.08
C GLY A 385 20.68 -3.31 -16.65
N LEU A 386 20.47 -4.28 -15.76
CA LEU A 386 21.50 -5.24 -15.35
C LEU A 386 21.94 -6.12 -16.52
N PHE A 387 20.99 -6.56 -17.34
CA PHE A 387 21.26 -7.29 -18.57
C PHE A 387 22.11 -6.46 -19.55
N LEU A 388 21.73 -5.20 -19.80
CA LEU A 388 22.47 -4.31 -20.70
C LEU A 388 23.88 -4.04 -20.18
N LEU A 389 24.08 -3.98 -18.86
CA LEU A 389 25.40 -3.86 -18.26
C LEU A 389 26.26 -5.11 -18.56
N ALA A 390 25.71 -6.31 -18.36
CA ALA A 390 26.39 -7.56 -18.68
C ALA A 390 26.69 -7.70 -20.19
N LEU A 391 25.75 -7.31 -21.05
CA LEU A 391 25.93 -7.29 -22.50
C LEU A 391 27.01 -6.29 -22.92
N THR A 392 27.03 -5.09 -22.32
CA THR A 392 28.06 -4.08 -22.58
C THR A 392 29.45 -4.60 -22.19
N PHE A 393 29.55 -5.26 -21.02
CA PHE A 393 30.80 -5.90 -20.61
C PHE A 393 31.27 -6.99 -21.60
N LEU A 394 30.35 -7.82 -22.09
CA LEU A 394 30.64 -8.82 -23.11
C LEU A 394 31.11 -8.18 -24.43
N ILE A 395 30.40 -7.15 -24.90
CA ILE A 395 30.75 -6.39 -26.12
C ILE A 395 32.15 -5.78 -26.00
N LEU A 396 32.47 -5.13 -24.87
CA LEU A 396 33.79 -4.53 -24.65
C LEU A 396 34.90 -5.59 -24.58
N THR A 397 34.63 -6.72 -23.94
CA THR A 397 35.58 -7.84 -23.85
C THR A 397 35.90 -8.42 -25.23
N PHE A 398 34.87 -8.70 -26.04
CA PHE A 398 35.08 -9.23 -27.39
C PHE A 398 35.62 -8.19 -28.37
N SER A 399 35.21 -6.92 -28.25
CA SER A 399 35.74 -5.82 -29.08
C SER A 399 37.24 -5.64 -28.87
N THR A 400 37.70 -5.60 -27.61
CA THR A 400 39.12 -5.46 -27.29
C THR A 400 39.92 -6.69 -27.72
N ALA A 401 39.36 -7.90 -27.59
CA ALA A 401 39.98 -9.13 -28.09
C ALA A 401 40.10 -9.12 -29.63
N LEU A 402 39.03 -8.77 -30.36
CA LEU A 402 39.02 -8.70 -31.82
C LEU A 402 39.96 -7.62 -32.36
N SER A 403 40.00 -6.45 -31.71
CA SER A 403 40.92 -5.36 -32.07
C SER A 403 42.40 -5.74 -31.88
N SER A 404 42.70 -6.76 -31.07
CA SER A 404 44.07 -7.26 -30.89
C SER A 404 44.48 -8.32 -31.92
N LEU A 405 43.52 -8.88 -32.68
CA LEU A 405 43.79 -9.82 -33.76
C LEU A 405 44.27 -9.06 -35.00
N GLN A 406 45.33 -9.56 -35.62
CA GLN A 406 45.81 -9.01 -36.88
C GLN A 406 44.88 -9.43 -38.02
N HIS A 407 44.13 -8.49 -38.58
CA HIS A 407 43.18 -8.71 -39.68
C HIS A 407 43.32 -7.66 -40.79
N ASN A 408 42.89 -8.00 -42.01
CA ASN A 408 43.01 -7.11 -43.19
C ASN A 408 41.74 -6.30 -43.49
N LEU A 409 40.72 -6.39 -42.62
CA LEU A 409 39.45 -5.68 -42.79
C LEU A 409 39.57 -4.20 -42.38
N VAL A 410 39.70 -3.31 -43.37
CA VAL A 410 39.85 -1.85 -43.17
C VAL A 410 38.61 -1.23 -42.49
N GLU A 411 37.43 -1.80 -42.72
CA GLU A 411 36.16 -1.30 -42.16
C GLU A 411 36.03 -1.51 -40.65
N PHE A 412 36.81 -2.43 -40.08
CA PHE A 412 36.80 -2.75 -38.65
C PHE A 412 38.09 -2.35 -37.94
N ASP A 413 38.76 -1.29 -38.41
CA ASP A 413 39.95 -0.78 -37.73
C ASP A 413 39.55 -0.04 -36.44
N GLY A 414 40.14 -0.46 -35.31
CA GLY A 414 39.93 0.09 -33.97
C GLY A 414 38.83 -0.57 -33.12
N ALA A 415 38.94 -0.42 -31.80
CA ALA A 415 38.00 -1.04 -30.86
C ALA A 415 36.55 -0.48 -30.96
N MET A 416 36.38 0.82 -31.24
CA MET A 416 35.05 1.44 -31.27
C MET A 416 34.18 0.99 -32.45
N THR A 417 34.79 0.71 -33.60
CA THR A 417 34.09 0.13 -34.76
C THR A 417 33.61 -1.29 -34.42
N TRP A 418 34.46 -2.10 -33.76
CA TRP A 418 34.06 -3.40 -33.21
C TRP A 418 32.95 -3.31 -32.16
N VAL A 419 32.96 -2.31 -31.27
CA VAL A 419 31.85 -2.11 -30.30
C VAL A 419 30.53 -1.87 -31.05
N SER A 420 30.54 -1.02 -32.08
CA SER A 420 29.34 -0.76 -32.89
C SER A 420 28.86 -2.01 -33.63
N ALA A 421 29.78 -2.73 -34.28
CA ALA A 421 29.48 -3.96 -35.02
C ALA A 421 28.92 -5.06 -34.11
N LEU A 422 29.55 -5.31 -32.96
CA LEU A 422 29.08 -6.30 -31.98
C LEU A 422 27.76 -5.90 -31.32
N THR A 423 27.52 -4.60 -31.12
CA THR A 423 26.22 -4.10 -30.64
C THR A 423 25.12 -4.37 -31.67
N GLN A 424 25.37 -4.08 -32.95
CA GLN A 424 24.44 -4.40 -34.03
C GLN A 424 24.21 -5.91 -34.13
N MET A 425 25.25 -6.72 -33.95
CA MET A 425 25.16 -8.18 -33.96
C MET A 425 24.35 -8.73 -32.78
N ALA A 426 24.55 -8.19 -31.57
CA ALA A 426 23.78 -8.56 -30.38
C ALA A 426 22.27 -8.26 -30.53
N PHE A 427 21.92 -7.20 -31.26
CA PHE A 427 20.53 -6.84 -31.57
C PHE A 427 20.00 -7.45 -32.88
N GLY A 428 20.80 -8.24 -33.61
CA GLY A 428 20.40 -8.84 -34.89
C GLY A 428 20.22 -7.83 -36.03
N MET A 429 20.82 -6.64 -35.93
CA MET A 429 20.78 -5.57 -36.92
C MET A 429 22.02 -5.54 -37.83
N PHE A 430 22.94 -6.49 -37.67
CA PHE A 430 24.19 -6.52 -38.43
C PHE A 430 23.95 -6.91 -39.90
N PRO A 431 24.50 -6.19 -40.89
CA PRO A 431 24.28 -6.47 -42.31
C PRO A 431 24.82 -7.84 -42.74
N ALA A 432 24.09 -8.55 -43.61
CA ALA A 432 24.51 -9.86 -44.12
C ALA A 432 25.76 -9.78 -45.02
N SER A 433 25.94 -8.68 -45.77
CA SER A 433 27.12 -8.45 -46.63
C SER A 433 28.42 -8.46 -45.83
N ASP A 434 28.40 -7.81 -44.67
CA ASP A 434 29.58 -7.59 -43.84
C ASP A 434 29.90 -8.88 -43.09
N PHE A 435 28.88 -9.66 -42.74
CA PHE A 435 29.05 -10.99 -42.17
C PHE A 435 29.75 -11.94 -43.15
N ASP A 436 29.40 -11.92 -44.44
CA ASP A 436 30.07 -12.75 -45.44
C ASP A 436 31.53 -12.35 -45.66
N ALA A 437 31.87 -11.07 -45.50
CA ALA A 437 33.26 -10.61 -45.55
C ALA A 437 34.09 -11.19 -44.39
N THR A 438 33.52 -11.28 -43.19
CA THR A 438 34.22 -11.83 -42.00
C THR A 438 34.51 -13.33 -42.09
N LYS A 439 33.79 -14.09 -42.93
CA LYS A 439 34.03 -15.54 -43.13
C LYS A 439 35.40 -15.86 -43.71
N LYS A 440 36.07 -14.88 -44.35
CA LYS A 440 37.39 -15.06 -44.96
C LYS A 440 38.49 -15.21 -43.90
N ASP A 441 38.32 -14.60 -42.72
CA ASP A 441 39.28 -14.64 -41.62
C ASP A 441 38.80 -15.58 -40.50
N LEU A 442 39.29 -16.82 -40.52
CA LEU A 442 38.84 -17.90 -39.61
C LEU A 442 38.85 -17.53 -38.11
N PRO A 443 39.89 -16.87 -37.55
CA PRO A 443 39.89 -16.51 -36.12
C PRO A 443 38.78 -15.53 -35.75
N ILE A 444 38.55 -14.52 -36.60
CA ILE A 444 37.47 -13.53 -36.40
C ILE A 444 36.12 -14.24 -36.46
N PHE A 445 35.92 -15.09 -37.46
CA PHE A 445 34.68 -15.83 -37.62
C PHE A 445 34.35 -16.71 -36.40
N ILE A 446 35.34 -17.40 -35.81
CA ILE A 446 35.15 -18.20 -34.59
C ILE A 446 34.76 -17.30 -33.41
N CYS A 447 35.48 -16.20 -33.19
CA CYS A 447 35.17 -15.25 -32.12
C CYS A 447 33.77 -14.63 -32.25
N LEU A 448 33.37 -14.23 -33.47
CA LEU A 448 32.03 -13.69 -33.75
C LEU A 448 30.93 -14.73 -33.55
N THR A 449 31.17 -15.98 -33.97
CA THR A 449 30.23 -17.09 -33.75
C THR A 449 30.04 -17.37 -32.27
N LEU A 450 31.13 -17.40 -31.50
CA LEU A 450 31.09 -17.58 -30.05
C LEU A 450 30.37 -16.42 -29.36
N PHE A 451 30.70 -15.17 -29.73
CA PHE A 451 30.01 -13.98 -29.22
C PHE A 451 28.50 -14.06 -29.50
N THR A 452 28.12 -14.39 -30.72
CA THR A 452 26.71 -14.50 -31.12
C THR A 452 26.01 -15.57 -30.29
N ALA A 453 26.60 -16.76 -30.14
CA ALA A 453 26.05 -17.82 -29.30
C ALA A 453 25.86 -17.37 -27.84
N LEU A 454 26.84 -16.67 -27.25
CA LEU A 454 26.74 -16.15 -25.89
C LEU A 454 25.69 -15.04 -25.77
N ALA A 455 25.66 -14.08 -26.70
CA ALA A 455 24.79 -12.92 -26.64
C ALA A 455 23.32 -13.25 -26.99
N THR A 456 23.08 -13.95 -28.09
CA THR A 456 21.71 -14.18 -28.60
C THR A 456 21.11 -15.49 -28.11
N VAL A 457 21.89 -16.57 -28.03
CA VAL A 457 21.35 -17.87 -27.59
C VAL A 457 21.34 -17.97 -26.07
N PHE A 458 22.41 -17.58 -25.40
CA PHE A 458 22.46 -17.69 -23.94
C PHE A 458 21.84 -16.49 -23.24
N LEU A 459 22.38 -15.28 -23.43
CA LEU A 459 21.96 -14.10 -22.68
C LEU A 459 20.51 -13.67 -22.97
N MET A 460 20.08 -13.59 -24.24
CA MET A 460 18.69 -13.18 -24.54
C MET A 460 17.65 -14.19 -24.03
N ASN A 461 17.91 -15.49 -24.13
CA ASN A 461 16.99 -16.50 -23.59
C ASN A 461 16.94 -16.45 -22.06
N LEU A 462 18.07 -16.20 -21.40
CA LEU A 462 18.12 -15.98 -19.96
C LEU A 462 17.31 -14.74 -19.56
N LEU A 463 17.42 -13.64 -20.30
CA LEU A 463 16.61 -12.43 -20.08
C LEU A 463 15.12 -12.74 -20.21
N ILE A 464 14.68 -13.42 -21.28
CA ILE A 464 13.28 -13.77 -21.48
C ILE A 464 12.75 -14.62 -20.32
N ALA A 465 13.52 -15.61 -19.86
CA ALA A 465 13.15 -16.46 -18.74
C ALA A 465 13.00 -15.65 -17.43
N GLN A 466 13.97 -14.80 -17.13
CA GLN A 466 13.94 -13.92 -15.95
C GLN A 466 12.75 -12.94 -15.99
N LEU A 467 12.46 -12.37 -17.16
CA LEU A 467 11.32 -11.46 -17.33
C LEU A 467 9.98 -12.18 -17.14
N ALA A 468 9.83 -13.41 -17.65
CA ALA A 468 8.60 -14.19 -17.49
C ALA A 468 8.34 -14.56 -16.01
N GLU A 469 9.37 -15.03 -15.31
CA GLU A 469 9.27 -15.41 -13.90
C GLU A 469 8.98 -14.19 -13.00
N SER A 470 9.74 -13.10 -13.18
CA SER A 470 9.57 -11.86 -12.43
C SER A 470 8.19 -11.21 -12.66
N TYR A 471 7.67 -11.26 -13.90
CA TYR A 471 6.32 -10.79 -14.20
C TYR A 471 5.26 -11.56 -13.42
N SER A 472 5.33 -12.90 -13.43
CA SER A 472 4.30 -13.75 -12.81
C SER A 472 4.22 -13.58 -11.29
N SER A 473 5.37 -13.45 -10.62
CA SER A 473 5.46 -13.31 -9.17
C SER A 473 5.07 -11.91 -8.70
N MET A 474 5.47 -10.86 -9.43
CA MET A 474 5.23 -9.48 -9.00
C MET A 474 3.86 -8.92 -9.37
N PHE A 475 3.16 -9.49 -10.37
CA PHE A 475 1.94 -8.87 -10.90
C PHE A 475 0.87 -8.65 -9.82
N ALA A 476 0.66 -9.63 -8.92
CA ALA A 476 -0.32 -9.51 -7.84
C ALA A 476 -0.01 -8.32 -6.91
N ASP A 477 1.25 -8.19 -6.47
CA ASP A 477 1.68 -7.09 -5.62
C ASP A 477 1.64 -5.74 -6.34
N MET A 478 1.94 -5.71 -7.65
CA MET A 478 1.89 -4.48 -8.46
C MET A 478 0.47 -3.92 -8.60
N THR A 479 -0.56 -4.76 -8.56
CA THR A 479 -1.94 -4.25 -8.48
C THR A 479 -2.19 -3.50 -7.17
N GLY A 480 -1.65 -4.00 -6.04
CA GLY A 480 -1.71 -3.34 -4.74
C GLY A 480 -0.94 -2.02 -4.74
N PHE A 481 0.26 -1.98 -5.32
CA PHE A 481 1.03 -0.73 -5.49
C PHE A 481 0.33 0.27 -6.43
N ALA A 482 -0.32 -0.19 -7.49
CA ALA A 482 -1.12 0.67 -8.35
C ALA A 482 -2.30 1.30 -7.58
N ARG A 483 -2.94 0.53 -6.68
CA ARG A 483 -4.03 1.02 -5.82
C ARG A 483 -3.49 2.04 -4.83
N LEU A 484 -2.32 1.76 -4.24
CA LEU A 484 -1.61 2.68 -3.34
C LEU A 484 -1.29 4.02 -4.03
N ASN A 485 -0.76 3.99 -5.26
CA ASN A 485 -0.46 5.18 -6.04
C ASN A 485 -1.75 5.98 -6.35
N ARG A 486 -2.81 5.30 -6.78
CA ARG A 486 -4.13 5.93 -6.99
C ARG A 486 -4.67 6.54 -5.70
N ALA A 487 -4.60 5.83 -4.58
CA ALA A 487 -5.04 6.33 -3.28
C ALA A 487 -4.26 7.59 -2.87
N GLY A 488 -2.95 7.64 -3.14
CA GLY A 488 -2.13 8.84 -2.96
C GLY A 488 -2.66 10.04 -3.76
N VAL A 489 -3.01 9.82 -5.04
CA VAL A 489 -3.63 10.86 -5.89
C VAL A 489 -5.01 11.27 -5.37
N VAL A 490 -5.83 10.31 -4.91
CA VAL A 490 -7.14 10.59 -4.31
C VAL A 490 -6.98 11.51 -3.10
N VAL A 491 -6.04 11.19 -2.19
CA VAL A 491 -5.76 11.99 -1.00
C VAL A 491 -5.32 13.41 -1.37
N SER A 492 -4.45 13.58 -2.37
CA SER A 492 -4.04 14.92 -2.81
C SER A 492 -5.20 15.71 -3.43
N VAL A 493 -6.04 15.07 -4.25
CA VAL A 493 -7.20 15.72 -4.87
C VAL A 493 -8.24 16.12 -3.82
N LEU A 494 -8.45 15.30 -2.79
CA LEU A 494 -9.35 15.60 -1.70
C LEU A 494 -8.85 16.75 -0.83
N ALA A 495 -7.54 16.85 -0.59
CA ALA A 495 -6.95 17.95 0.17
C ALA A 495 -7.17 19.32 -0.52
N GLU A 496 -7.26 19.34 -1.85
CA GLU A 496 -7.56 20.54 -2.64
C GLU A 496 -9.07 20.81 -2.81
N ALA A 497 -9.92 19.87 -2.41
CA ALA A 497 -11.33 19.94 -2.71
C ALA A 497 -12.09 20.90 -1.79
N ARG A 498 -13.09 21.59 -2.37
CA ARG A 498 -13.99 22.47 -1.60
C ARG A 498 -14.89 21.64 -0.67
N PRO A 499 -15.03 21.99 0.62
CA PRO A 499 -15.86 21.25 1.58
C PRO A 499 -17.31 21.04 1.14
N ALA A 500 -17.93 22.05 0.49
CA ALA A 500 -19.30 21.95 -0.01
C ALA A 500 -19.50 20.85 -1.06
N ARG A 501 -18.50 20.63 -1.93
CA ARG A 501 -18.56 19.57 -2.94
C ARG A 501 -18.43 18.20 -2.28
N PHE A 502 -17.57 18.08 -1.27
CA PHE A 502 -17.42 16.86 -0.50
C PHE A 502 -18.68 16.52 0.29
N ALA A 503 -19.31 17.50 0.95
CA ALA A 503 -20.60 17.32 1.61
C ALA A 503 -21.71 16.85 0.64
N LYS A 504 -21.75 17.40 -0.59
CA LYS A 504 -22.67 16.91 -1.63
C LYS A 504 -22.38 15.45 -2.00
N PHE A 505 -21.11 15.07 -2.11
CA PHE A 505 -20.71 13.69 -2.37
C PHE A 505 -21.11 12.75 -1.22
N LEU A 506 -20.90 13.12 0.04
CA LEU A 506 -21.34 12.30 1.17
C LEU A 506 -22.86 12.06 1.16
N ARG A 507 -23.64 13.09 0.82
CA ARG A 507 -25.09 12.95 0.67
C ARG A 507 -25.51 11.99 -0.44
N THR A 508 -24.71 11.77 -1.49
CA THR A 508 -25.04 10.81 -2.56
C THR A 508 -24.68 9.37 -2.21
N LEU A 509 -23.98 9.15 -1.10
CA LEU A 509 -23.65 7.81 -0.61
C LEU A 509 -24.72 7.22 0.29
N ASN A 510 -25.65 8.03 0.79
CA ASN A 510 -26.73 7.59 1.69
C ASN A 510 -26.22 6.74 2.87
N LEU A 511 -25.09 7.13 3.47
CA LEU A 511 -24.46 6.37 4.55
C LEU A 511 -25.29 6.29 5.84
N GLU A 512 -26.32 7.13 5.97
CA GLU A 512 -27.23 7.11 7.12
C GLU A 512 -28.40 6.12 6.93
N ASP A 513 -28.60 5.62 5.70
CA ASP A 513 -29.65 4.64 5.43
C ASP A 513 -29.23 3.26 5.96
N ARG A 514 -30.19 2.54 6.53
CA ARG A 514 -29.99 1.17 7.03
C ARG A 514 -29.84 0.21 5.84
N LEU A 515 -28.87 -0.70 5.94
CA LEU A 515 -28.64 -1.70 4.91
C LEU A 515 -29.40 -2.99 5.22
N GLU A 516 -30.08 -3.56 4.23
CA GLU A 516 -30.74 -4.86 4.37
C GLU A 516 -29.71 -6.00 4.40
N PHE A 517 -29.91 -6.97 5.30
CA PHE A 517 -29.23 -8.25 5.23
C PHE A 517 -29.99 -9.21 4.30
N ASN A 518 -31.29 -9.33 4.53
CA ASN A 518 -32.24 -10.12 3.74
C ASN A 518 -33.49 -9.28 3.46
N GLU A 519 -34.38 -9.78 2.60
CA GLU A 519 -35.65 -9.12 2.29
C GLU A 519 -36.47 -8.90 3.58
N GLY A 520 -36.67 -7.64 3.97
CA GLY A 520 -37.37 -7.25 5.20
C GLY A 520 -36.51 -7.23 6.48
N ASP A 521 -35.21 -7.56 6.39
CA ASP A 521 -34.30 -7.62 7.53
C ASP A 521 -33.31 -6.45 7.50
N LEU A 522 -33.68 -5.34 8.15
CA LEU A 522 -32.91 -4.09 8.16
C LEU A 522 -31.79 -4.13 9.21
N GLY A 523 -30.56 -4.15 8.73
CA GLY A 523 -29.35 -4.07 9.52
C GLY A 523 -28.93 -2.65 9.93
N PRO A 524 -27.70 -2.48 10.44
CA PRO A 524 -27.17 -1.17 10.81
C PRO A 524 -26.86 -0.32 9.57
N ALA A 525 -26.84 1.01 9.77
CA ALA A 525 -26.42 1.99 8.78
C ALA A 525 -24.88 2.11 8.71
N GLY A 526 -24.38 3.03 7.89
CA GLY A 526 -22.96 3.38 7.82
C GLY A 526 -22.16 2.64 6.76
N GLY A 527 -22.83 2.05 5.76
CA GLY A 527 -22.16 1.29 4.73
C GLY A 527 -22.77 1.44 3.34
N ILE A 528 -22.22 0.66 2.42
CA ILE A 528 -22.74 0.48 1.06
C ILE A 528 -23.00 -1.00 0.81
N GLN A 529 -24.04 -1.32 0.03
CA GLN A 529 -24.32 -2.67 -0.40
C GLN A 529 -23.83 -2.89 -1.84
N ILE A 530 -23.16 -4.03 -2.06
CA ILE A 530 -22.72 -4.47 -3.39
C ILE A 530 -23.12 -5.93 -3.62
N HIS A 531 -23.06 -6.35 -4.88
CA HIS A 531 -23.20 -7.75 -5.26
C HIS A 531 -21.84 -8.32 -5.64
N GLU A 532 -21.48 -9.44 -5.01
CA GLU A 532 -20.24 -10.18 -5.26
C GLU A 532 -20.59 -11.54 -5.90
N PRO A 533 -19.79 -12.06 -6.85
CA PRO A 533 -20.00 -13.43 -7.36
C PRO A 533 -19.83 -14.47 -6.24
N ALA A 534 -20.72 -15.46 -6.20
CA ALA A 534 -20.77 -16.45 -5.12
C ALA A 534 -19.50 -17.33 -5.00
N ASN A 535 -18.75 -17.48 -6.09
CA ASN A 535 -17.57 -18.35 -6.16
C ASN A 535 -16.29 -17.71 -5.58
N GLU A 536 -16.26 -16.38 -5.39
CA GLU A 536 -15.04 -15.67 -4.99
C GLU A 536 -14.71 -15.90 -3.50
N HIS A 537 -15.73 -15.92 -2.63
CA HIS A 537 -15.58 -16.19 -1.20
C HIS A 537 -16.69 -17.13 -0.75
N THR A 538 -16.38 -18.40 -0.47
CA THR A 538 -17.37 -19.34 0.05
C THR A 538 -17.72 -19.00 1.50
N VAL A 539 -19.01 -18.78 1.77
CA VAL A 539 -19.53 -18.52 3.11
C VAL A 539 -20.56 -19.60 3.39
N THR A 540 -20.21 -20.50 4.29
CA THR A 540 -21.07 -21.61 4.72
C THR A 540 -21.95 -21.23 5.89
N GLU A 541 -21.53 -20.31 6.75
CA GLU A 541 -22.23 -19.94 7.98
C GLU A 541 -22.70 -18.49 7.96
N ASP A 542 -23.80 -18.20 8.68
CA ASP A 542 -24.23 -16.82 8.88
C ASP A 542 -23.23 -16.12 9.80
N SER A 543 -22.74 -14.96 9.38
CA SER A 543 -21.81 -14.14 10.17
C SER A 543 -22.53 -13.37 11.30
N ILE A 544 -23.86 -13.28 11.23
CA ILE A 544 -24.68 -12.65 12.27
C ILE A 544 -24.96 -13.66 13.38
N LEU A 545 -24.59 -13.31 14.61
CA LEU A 545 -24.97 -14.10 15.78
C LEU A 545 -26.36 -13.68 16.26
N ARG A 546 -27.34 -14.54 16.01
CA ARG A 546 -28.74 -14.31 16.38
C ARG A 546 -29.07 -15.06 17.67
N TYR A 547 -29.53 -14.33 18.68
CA TYR A 547 -29.88 -14.91 19.98
C TYR A 547 -31.40 -14.83 20.21
N GLY A 548 -31.98 -15.95 20.66
CA GLY A 548 -33.31 -15.97 21.24
C GLY A 548 -33.30 -15.54 22.71
N GLY A 549 -34.46 -15.16 23.25
CA GLY A 549 -34.64 -14.88 24.68
C GLY A 549 -35.03 -13.42 24.98
N PRO A 550 -34.80 -12.95 26.22
CA PRO A 550 -35.11 -11.57 26.62
C PRO A 550 -34.38 -10.56 25.72
N THR A 551 -35.00 -9.42 25.40
CA THR A 551 -34.43 -8.36 24.52
C THR A 551 -33.96 -7.12 25.28
N ALA A 552 -34.12 -7.09 26.60
CA ALA A 552 -33.74 -5.95 27.45
C ALA A 552 -32.23 -5.60 27.33
N PRO A 553 -31.84 -4.36 26.95
CA PRO A 553 -30.44 -3.96 26.74
C PRO A 553 -29.53 -4.07 27.98
N SER A 554 -30.14 -4.15 29.17
CA SER A 554 -29.46 -4.32 30.46
C SER A 554 -28.95 -5.74 30.71
N VAL A 555 -29.45 -6.73 29.98
CA VAL A 555 -29.11 -8.14 30.14
C VAL A 555 -27.88 -8.47 29.27
N PRO A 556 -26.94 -9.30 29.74
CA PRO A 556 -25.85 -9.81 28.92
C PRO A 556 -26.36 -10.74 27.82
N TRP A 557 -25.49 -11.07 26.86
CA TRP A 557 -25.80 -12.10 25.88
C TRP A 557 -25.82 -13.48 26.56
N PRO A 558 -26.66 -14.43 26.11
CA PRO A 558 -26.54 -15.82 26.52
C PRO A 558 -25.12 -16.34 26.24
N GLU A 559 -24.62 -17.25 27.07
CA GLU A 559 -23.33 -17.89 26.82
C GLU A 559 -23.40 -18.66 25.48
N ASP A 560 -22.40 -18.43 24.62
CA ASP A 560 -22.30 -19.14 23.35
C ASP A 560 -21.82 -20.57 23.62
N ASP A 561 -22.76 -21.51 23.74
CA ASP A 561 -22.45 -22.96 23.75
C ASP A 561 -21.64 -23.39 22.51
N ARG A 562 -21.71 -22.60 21.42
CA ARG A 562 -21.10 -22.91 20.12
C ARG A 562 -19.62 -22.57 19.98
N LYS A 563 -19.00 -21.84 20.93
CA LYS A 563 -17.60 -21.39 20.80
C LYS A 563 -16.65 -21.94 21.85
N VAL A 564 -17.12 -22.79 22.76
CA VAL A 564 -16.23 -23.64 23.54
C VAL A 564 -15.87 -24.86 22.68
N GLU A 565 -15.22 -24.61 21.54
CA GLU A 565 -14.14 -25.53 21.18
C GLU A 565 -13.09 -25.28 22.26
N GLU A 566 -13.20 -25.99 23.39
CA GLU A 566 -12.08 -26.13 24.32
C GLU A 566 -10.85 -26.37 23.44
N SER A 567 -9.89 -25.46 23.51
CA SER A 567 -8.59 -25.63 22.87
C SER A 567 -8.15 -27.06 23.15
N VAL A 568 -7.54 -27.75 22.17
CA VAL A 568 -6.98 -29.10 22.42
C VAL A 568 -6.15 -29.10 23.70
N GLU A 569 -5.49 -27.98 24.00
CA GLU A 569 -4.76 -27.71 25.23
C GLU A 569 -5.64 -27.70 26.49
N GLU A 570 -6.84 -27.09 26.45
CA GLU A 570 -7.80 -27.10 27.57
C GLU A 570 -8.42 -28.48 27.77
N LYS A 571 -8.71 -29.20 26.67
CA LYS A 571 -9.09 -30.63 26.75
C LYS A 571 -7.98 -31.45 27.37
N LEU A 572 -6.74 -31.24 26.95
CA LEU A 572 -5.56 -31.90 27.50
C LEU A 572 -5.40 -31.59 28.98
N GLN A 573 -5.53 -30.33 29.36
CA GLN A 573 -5.38 -29.88 30.74
C GLN A 573 -6.54 -30.38 31.61
N HIS A 574 -7.75 -30.51 31.04
CA HIS A 574 -8.87 -31.12 31.74
C HIS A 574 -8.67 -32.63 31.93
N VAL A 575 -8.07 -33.31 30.94
CA VAL A 575 -7.66 -34.72 31.01
C VAL A 575 -6.53 -34.92 32.01
N GLU A 576 -5.50 -34.06 32.02
CA GLU A 576 -4.42 -34.08 33.00
C GLU A 576 -4.93 -33.87 34.42
N ASN A 577 -5.85 -32.91 34.63
CA ASN A 577 -6.48 -32.69 35.93
C ASN A 577 -7.31 -33.90 36.40
N ARG A 578 -7.94 -34.63 35.47
CA ARG A 578 -8.63 -35.89 35.77
C ARG A 578 -7.65 -37.03 36.08
N LEU A 579 -6.55 -37.14 35.33
CA LEU A 579 -5.49 -38.13 35.58
C LEU A 579 -4.83 -37.90 36.94
N ALA A 580 -4.47 -36.65 37.27
CA ALA A 580 -3.90 -36.29 38.56
C ALA A 580 -4.89 -36.55 39.72
N SER A 581 -6.19 -36.35 39.49
CA SER A 581 -7.23 -36.70 40.48
C SER A 581 -7.39 -38.21 40.64
N MET A 582 -7.31 -38.99 39.55
CA MET A 582 -7.32 -40.45 39.60
C MET A 582 -6.08 -41.01 40.30
N GLU A 583 -4.90 -40.44 40.07
CA GLU A 583 -3.66 -40.84 40.72
C GLU A 583 -3.71 -40.60 42.24
N LYS A 584 -4.29 -39.46 42.66
CA LYS A 584 -4.58 -39.17 44.07
C LYS A 584 -5.57 -40.15 44.70
N LEU A 585 -6.53 -40.67 43.93
CA LEU A 585 -7.47 -41.68 44.39
C LEU A 585 -6.82 -43.07 44.49
N LEU A 586 -6.02 -43.47 43.50
CA LEU A 586 -5.29 -44.73 43.50
C LEU A 586 -4.27 -44.81 44.65
N THR A 587 -3.55 -43.71 44.91
CA THR A 587 -2.61 -43.63 46.06
C THR A 587 -3.34 -43.66 47.41
N LYS A 588 -4.53 -43.07 47.52
CA LYS A 588 -5.40 -43.22 48.71
C LYS A 588 -5.90 -44.66 48.89
N MET A 589 -6.30 -45.34 47.82
CA MET A 589 -6.73 -46.74 47.87
C MET A 589 -5.57 -47.70 48.19
N ALA A 590 -4.38 -47.45 47.66
CA ALA A 590 -3.18 -48.23 47.97
C ALA A 590 -2.76 -48.08 49.44
N LYS A 591 -2.90 -46.89 50.05
CA LYS A 591 -2.69 -46.68 51.49
C LYS A 591 -3.78 -47.30 52.38
N SER A 592 -5.00 -47.46 51.87
CA SER A 592 -6.12 -48.07 52.62
C SER A 592 -6.02 -49.59 52.74
N LYS A 593 -5.31 -50.27 51.82
CA LYS A 593 -5.27 -51.74 51.74
C LYS A 593 -4.21 -52.40 52.63
N GLY A 594 -3.57 -51.64 53.52
CA GLY A 594 -2.41 -52.08 54.31
C GLY A 594 -2.62 -52.04 55.82
N THR A 595 -3.75 -52.48 56.36
CA THR A 595 -3.88 -52.75 57.82
C THR A 595 -5.08 -53.65 58.15
N GLY A 596 -4.81 -54.88 58.64
CA GLY A 596 -5.70 -55.80 59.38
C GLY A 596 -6.66 -56.63 58.51
N ASP A 597 -6.52 -57.94 58.29
CA ASP A 597 -6.21 -59.13 59.11
C ASP A 597 -7.34 -59.57 60.06
N SER A 598 -8.22 -60.48 59.57
CA SER A 598 -8.65 -61.74 60.24
C SER A 598 -9.88 -62.39 59.59
N PRO A 599 -10.09 -63.72 59.74
CA PRO A 599 -10.84 -64.56 58.79
C PRO A 599 -12.23 -64.99 59.30
N SER A 600 -13.15 -65.32 58.37
CA SER A 600 -13.96 -66.56 58.40
C SER A 600 -15.21 -66.52 57.50
N LYS A 601 -15.52 -67.72 56.97
CA LYS A 601 -16.82 -68.25 56.51
C LYS A 601 -17.36 -67.86 55.11
N ALA A 602 -17.32 -68.88 54.24
CA ALA A 602 -18.28 -69.21 53.18
C ALA A 602 -19.75 -69.25 53.73
N PRO A 603 -20.84 -69.25 52.92
CA PRO A 603 -20.91 -69.80 51.55
C PRO A 603 -21.87 -69.12 50.53
N SER A 604 -21.87 -69.73 49.32
CA SER A 604 -23.02 -70.04 48.44
C SER A 604 -23.75 -68.97 47.62
N THR A 605 -23.78 -69.23 46.29
CA THR A 605 -24.95 -69.19 45.35
C THR A 605 -25.67 -67.86 45.12
N CYS A 606 -26.25 -67.51 43.98
CA CYS A 606 -26.40 -68.01 42.62
C CYS A 606 -26.93 -66.80 41.79
N SER A 607 -26.75 -66.83 40.47
CA SER A 607 -27.72 -66.41 39.43
C SER A 607 -28.50 -65.08 39.59
N ASP A 608 -28.32 -64.14 38.66
CA ASP A 608 -29.19 -64.00 37.47
C ASP A 608 -29.23 -62.59 36.83
N ILE A 609 -29.10 -62.61 35.49
CA ILE A 609 -29.97 -61.96 34.50
C ILE A 609 -29.91 -60.42 34.31
N SER A 610 -29.38 -60.08 33.14
CA SER A 610 -29.74 -59.03 32.17
C SER A 610 -30.69 -57.89 32.57
N GLN A 611 -30.26 -56.65 32.29
CA GLN A 611 -30.63 -55.93 31.07
C GLN A 611 -29.60 -54.85 30.76
#